data_AF-A0A4R4Z5J4-F1
#
_entry.id   AF-A0A4R4Z5J4-F1
#
_cell.length_a   1.000
_cell.length_b   1.000
_cell.length_c   1.000
_cell.angle_alpha   90.00
_cell.angle_beta   90.00
_cell.angle_gamma   90.00
#
_symmetry.space_group_name_H-M   'P 1'
#
loop_
_entity.id
_entity.type
_entity.pdbx_description
1 polymer ?
#
loop_
_entity_poly.entity_id
_entity_poly.type
_entity_poly.pdbx_seq_one_letter_code
_entity_poly.pdbx_strand_id
1 'polypeptide(L)'
;MSVSAEPAVEPAGPVKPRGRVARTAVLVAVFICAACGLVYELALVALGSYLIGDTVGQASIVLSLMVFAMGVGALAAKPLQRWAAPAFAGIELLLALLGGISVLGLYAAFAWLSLYMPALIATALVLGVLIGAEIPLLMVLLQRIRRQDAGSAVADLFAADYVGGLVGGLAFPFLLLPLFGQVQGALLVGVVNAAAGIGLVLTVFRRELSKRATLLLTGATVLVGGVLVGAYAFADDFEVTARQALYADPVVHSERTPYQDVVLTESVSLNGNSDTRLYLNGDLQFSSMDEYRYHEALVHPAMAGPRERVLVLGGGDGLALREVLRYPDVREATLVDLDPAVLELARTDPRVSTLNKDAFADPRVRAIAADAFSWLRDNRERYDVVLVDMPDADSTATAKLYSTEFYGLVRHAMSENARVVVQAGSPFFAPKAFWCIESTMRSAGLNTVPYQIAMPSFGEWGFHLANATPTQPPPT
;
A
#
# COMPACT_ATOMS: atom_id res chain seq x y z
N MET A 1 3.42 20.37 71.62
CA MET A 1 2.60 20.58 70.40
C MET A 1 3.15 21.80 69.68
N SER A 2 3.96 21.62 68.64
CA SER A 2 4.41 22.69 67.76
C SER A 2 4.10 22.28 66.33
N VAL A 3 2.97 22.75 65.82
CA VAL A 3 2.57 22.57 64.42
C VAL A 3 3.48 23.48 63.59
N SER A 4 4.34 22.88 62.78
CA SER A 4 5.14 23.59 61.79
C SER A 4 4.24 23.87 60.59
N ALA A 5 4.07 25.15 60.24
CA ALA A 5 3.28 25.58 59.10
C ALA A 5 3.97 25.18 57.78
N GLU A 6 3.22 24.53 56.89
CA GLU A 6 3.60 24.35 55.49
C GLU A 6 3.71 25.72 54.78
N PRO A 7 4.70 25.93 53.90
CA PRO A 7 4.77 27.14 53.12
C PRO A 7 3.67 27.15 52.05
N ALA A 8 2.86 28.21 52.05
CA ALA A 8 1.84 28.44 51.04
C ALA A 8 2.46 28.54 49.64
N VAL A 9 1.89 27.80 48.69
CA VAL A 9 2.21 27.87 47.26
C VAL A 9 1.74 29.22 46.73
N GLU A 10 2.66 30.11 46.37
CA GLU A 10 2.34 31.38 45.72
C GLU A 10 1.65 31.15 44.36
N PRO A 11 0.58 31.90 44.04
CA PRO A 11 -0.07 31.80 42.73
C PRO A 11 0.87 32.31 41.62
N ALA A 12 0.99 31.53 40.56
CA ALA A 12 1.81 31.86 39.39
C ALA A 12 1.41 33.22 38.81
N GLY A 13 2.31 34.21 38.89
CA GLY A 13 2.10 35.55 38.35
C GLY A 13 1.84 35.58 36.84
N PRO A 14 1.30 36.70 36.29
CA PRO A 14 0.90 36.80 34.89
C PRO A 14 2.08 36.55 33.93
N VAL A 15 1.91 35.57 33.03
CA VAL A 15 2.91 35.15 32.04
C VAL A 15 3.28 36.32 31.13
N LYS A 16 4.57 36.70 31.12
CA LYS A 16 5.11 37.73 30.21
C LYS A 16 4.81 37.35 28.74
N PRO A 17 4.49 38.31 27.84
CA PRO A 17 4.08 38.04 26.46
C PRO A 17 5.09 37.19 25.66
N ARG A 18 6.40 37.34 25.93
CA ARG A 18 7.46 36.49 25.35
C ARG A 18 7.37 35.01 25.76
N GLY A 19 6.89 34.70 26.96
CA GLY A 19 6.72 33.33 27.43
C GLY A 19 5.52 32.61 26.81
N ARG A 20 4.47 33.36 26.42
CA ARG A 20 3.33 32.78 25.68
C ARG A 20 3.73 32.35 24.27
N VAL A 21 4.43 33.23 23.54
CA VAL A 21 4.91 32.92 22.18
C VAL A 21 5.88 31.75 22.17
N ALA A 22 6.83 31.70 23.12
CA ALA A 22 7.76 30.58 23.25
C ALA A 22 7.04 29.25 23.54
N ARG A 23 6.03 29.25 24.43
CA ARG A 23 5.22 28.07 24.73
C ARG A 23 4.45 27.59 23.51
N THR A 24 3.79 28.50 22.80
CA THR A 24 3.07 28.16 21.56
C THR A 24 4.01 27.57 20.52
N ALA A 25 5.23 28.12 20.37
CA ALA A 25 6.22 27.58 19.45
C ALA A 25 6.65 26.15 19.81
N VAL A 26 6.85 25.84 21.11
CA VAL A 26 7.13 24.46 21.55
C VAL A 26 5.97 23.53 21.23
N LEU A 27 4.72 23.92 21.51
CA LEU A 27 3.55 23.08 21.22
C LEU A 27 3.33 22.87 19.72
N VAL A 28 3.61 23.88 18.89
CA VAL A 28 3.61 23.74 17.43
C VAL A 28 4.68 22.77 16.97
N ALA A 29 5.89 22.82 17.56
CA ALA A 29 6.93 21.85 17.26
C ALA A 29 6.51 20.43 17.64
N VAL A 30 5.96 20.22 18.86
CA VAL A 30 5.41 18.91 19.29
C VAL A 30 4.40 18.39 18.26
N PHE A 31 3.45 19.24 17.84
CA PHE A 31 2.45 18.89 16.84
C PHE A 31 3.09 18.45 15.50
N ILE A 32 4.08 19.20 15.00
CA ILE A 32 4.75 18.88 13.73
C ILE A 32 5.57 17.58 13.86
N CYS A 33 6.35 17.42 14.93
CA CYS A 33 7.16 16.22 15.16
C CYS A 33 6.28 14.97 15.26
N ALA A 34 5.16 15.05 15.99
CA ALA A 34 4.20 13.95 16.08
C ALA A 34 3.57 13.61 14.72
N ALA A 35 3.24 14.63 13.91
CA ALA A 35 2.75 14.42 12.55
C ALA A 35 3.80 13.71 11.67
N CYS A 36 5.06 14.17 11.70
CA CYS A 36 6.17 13.57 10.96
C CYS A 36 6.45 12.12 11.41
N GLY A 37 6.49 11.88 12.73
CA GLY A 37 6.72 10.57 13.31
C GLY A 37 5.68 9.55 12.84
N LEU A 38 4.40 9.91 12.87
CA LEU A 38 3.34 9.04 12.38
C LEU A 38 3.39 8.84 10.86
N VAL A 39 3.76 9.86 10.10
CA VAL A 39 3.96 9.71 8.65
C VAL A 39 5.08 8.71 8.35
N TYR A 40 6.21 8.75 9.06
CA TYR A 40 7.27 7.76 8.88
C TYR A 40 6.79 6.35 9.23
N GLU A 41 6.07 6.19 10.33
CA GLU A 41 5.49 4.91 10.72
C GLU A 41 4.58 4.34 9.63
N LEU A 42 3.64 5.14 9.12
CA LEU A 42 2.72 4.72 8.06
C LEU A 42 3.45 4.48 6.73
N ALA A 43 4.51 5.24 6.43
CA ALA A 43 5.32 5.02 5.24
C ALA A 43 6.04 3.67 5.27
N LEU A 44 6.53 3.23 6.44
CA LEU A 44 7.12 1.90 6.62
C LEU A 44 6.08 0.79 6.44
N VAL A 45 4.90 0.93 7.06
CA VAL A 45 3.80 -0.05 6.95
C VAL A 45 3.32 -0.17 5.50
N ALA A 46 3.09 0.96 4.84
CA ALA A 46 2.64 0.98 3.45
C ALA A 46 3.67 0.30 2.54
N LEU A 47 4.96 0.58 2.72
CA LEU A 47 6.01 -0.02 1.89
C LEU A 47 6.05 -1.54 2.05
N GLY A 48 5.95 -2.05 3.29
CA GLY A 48 5.96 -3.49 3.53
C GLY A 48 4.76 -4.18 2.93
N SER A 49 3.59 -3.55 3.02
CA SER A 49 2.38 -4.04 2.39
C SER A 49 2.53 -4.12 0.87
N TYR A 50 3.20 -3.16 0.25
CA TYR A 50 3.42 -3.12 -1.20
C TYR A 50 4.47 -4.11 -1.70
N LEU A 51 5.57 -4.30 -0.97
CA LEU A 51 6.67 -5.16 -1.43
C LEU A 51 6.49 -6.63 -1.07
N ILE A 52 5.73 -6.93 -0.01
CA ILE A 52 5.57 -8.30 0.52
C ILE A 52 4.12 -8.80 0.42
N GLY A 53 3.12 -7.93 0.23
CA GLY A 53 1.71 -8.30 0.14
C GLY A 53 1.01 -8.56 1.49
N ASP A 54 1.74 -8.78 2.58
CA ASP A 54 1.18 -9.02 3.92
C ASP A 54 0.94 -7.73 4.71
N THR A 55 -0.22 -7.10 4.51
CA THR A 55 -0.53 -5.81 5.15
C THR A 55 -0.59 -5.92 6.70
N VAL A 56 -1.17 -6.99 7.23
CA VAL A 56 -1.42 -7.12 8.68
C VAL A 56 -0.15 -7.47 9.43
N GLY A 57 0.67 -8.38 8.90
CA GLY A 57 1.95 -8.74 9.51
C GLY A 57 2.92 -7.57 9.54
N GLN A 58 3.02 -6.82 8.44
CA GLN A 58 3.92 -5.67 8.34
C GLN A 58 3.50 -4.55 9.29
N ALA A 59 2.20 -4.22 9.33
CA ALA A 59 1.66 -3.28 10.31
C ALA A 59 1.99 -3.70 11.74
N SER A 60 1.75 -4.98 12.08
CA SER A 60 1.98 -5.50 13.43
C SER A 60 3.45 -5.42 13.85
N ILE A 61 4.37 -5.73 12.95
CA ILE A 61 5.82 -5.66 13.20
C ILE A 61 6.25 -4.21 13.42
N VAL A 62 5.89 -3.31 12.51
CA VAL A 62 6.28 -1.89 12.60
C VAL A 62 5.71 -1.26 13.86
N LEU A 63 4.39 -1.36 14.10
CA LEU A 63 3.71 -0.81 15.28
C LEU A 63 4.35 -1.31 16.58
N SER A 64 4.51 -2.64 16.72
CA SER A 64 5.02 -3.24 17.97
C SER A 64 6.47 -2.86 18.24
N LEU A 65 7.33 -2.90 17.21
CA LEU A 65 8.74 -2.54 17.35
C LEU A 65 8.94 -1.05 17.57
N MET A 66 8.18 -0.19 16.88
CA MET A 66 8.27 1.25 17.07
C MET A 66 7.80 1.66 18.46
N VAL A 67 6.67 1.15 18.96
CA VAL A 67 6.19 1.46 20.32
C VAL A 67 7.19 0.99 21.38
N PHE A 68 7.75 -0.21 21.24
CA PHE A 68 8.81 -0.70 22.13
C PHE A 68 10.05 0.21 22.08
N ALA A 69 10.51 0.53 20.87
CA ALA A 69 11.66 1.39 20.63
C ALA A 69 11.44 2.81 21.16
N MET A 70 10.23 3.36 21.09
CA MET A 70 9.87 4.64 21.68
C MET A 70 10.07 4.64 23.20
N GLY A 71 9.68 3.56 23.88
CA GLY A 71 9.95 3.40 25.31
C GLY A 71 11.45 3.39 25.63
N VAL A 72 12.24 2.68 24.82
CA VAL A 72 13.71 2.67 24.94
C VAL A 72 14.30 4.05 24.69
N GLY A 73 13.84 4.76 23.66
CA GLY A 73 14.24 6.11 23.31
C GLY A 73 13.98 7.11 24.43
N ALA A 74 12.80 7.05 25.05
CA ALA A 74 12.42 7.91 26.15
C ALA A 74 13.35 7.74 27.37
N LEU A 75 13.79 6.50 27.64
CA LEU A 75 14.76 6.19 28.70
C LEU A 75 16.17 6.65 28.32
N ALA A 76 16.60 6.42 27.07
CA ALA A 76 17.89 6.83 26.55
C ALA A 76 18.06 8.35 26.48
N ALA A 77 16.95 9.10 26.42
CA ALA A 77 16.94 10.56 26.41
C ALA A 77 17.25 11.20 27.78
N LYS A 78 17.14 10.47 28.90
CA LYS A 78 17.42 11.01 30.25
C LYS A 78 18.78 11.73 30.38
N PRO A 79 19.92 11.13 29.97
CA PRO A 79 21.23 11.82 30.02
C PRO A 79 21.34 13.00 29.04
N LEU A 80 20.47 13.10 28.04
CA LEU A 80 20.44 14.20 27.07
C LEU A 80 19.68 15.42 27.59
N GLN A 81 18.79 15.27 28.59
CA GLN A 81 17.97 16.35 29.15
C GLN A 81 18.76 17.54 29.69
N ARG A 82 19.99 17.30 30.19
CA ARG A 82 20.89 18.39 30.59
C ARG A 82 21.16 19.36 29.42
N TRP A 83 21.19 18.84 28.20
CA TRP A 83 21.51 19.53 26.96
C TRP A 83 20.27 19.54 26.05
N ALA A 84 19.07 19.69 26.62
CA ALA A 84 17.80 19.46 25.94
C ALA A 84 17.67 20.16 24.58
N ALA A 85 18.00 21.46 24.49
CA ALA A 85 17.87 22.22 23.25
C ALA A 85 18.77 21.69 22.10
N PRO A 86 20.11 21.58 22.26
CA PRO A 86 20.94 21.03 21.20
C PRO A 86 20.71 19.53 20.95
N ALA A 87 20.34 18.75 21.98
CA ALA A 87 20.02 17.33 21.81
C ALA A 87 18.74 17.14 20.99
N PHE A 88 17.69 17.92 21.27
CA PHE A 88 16.46 17.94 20.50
C PHE A 88 16.73 18.27 19.04
N ALA A 89 17.42 19.38 18.75
CA ALA A 89 17.80 19.73 17.37
C ALA A 89 18.60 18.62 16.66
N GLY A 90 19.50 17.94 17.38
CA GLY A 90 20.27 16.82 16.82
C GLY A 90 19.39 15.61 16.48
N ILE A 91 18.45 15.25 17.36
CA ILE A 91 17.49 14.16 17.13
C ILE A 91 16.58 14.50 15.95
N GLU A 92 16.08 15.72 15.87
CA GLU A 92 15.23 16.19 14.76
C GLU A 92 15.93 16.13 13.40
N LEU A 93 17.22 16.48 13.35
CA LEU A 93 18.04 16.33 12.15
C LEU A 93 18.31 14.86 11.79
N LEU A 94 18.53 14.00 12.78
CA LEU A 94 18.70 12.56 12.56
C LEU A 94 17.41 11.91 12.08
N LEU A 95 16.27 12.27 12.66
CA LEU A 95 14.95 11.83 12.21
C LEU A 95 14.62 12.33 10.82
N ALA A 96 14.90 13.60 10.54
CA ALA A 96 14.73 14.15 9.21
C ALA A 96 15.54 13.39 8.16
N LEU A 97 16.80 13.08 8.47
CA LEU A 97 17.67 12.33 7.57
C LEU A 97 17.21 10.89 7.42
N LEU A 98 17.15 10.13 8.53
CA LEU A 98 16.90 8.69 8.51
C LEU A 98 15.45 8.38 8.15
N GLY A 99 14.49 9.16 8.63
CA GLY A 99 13.08 9.06 8.25
C GLY A 99 12.89 9.45 6.79
N GLY A 100 13.50 10.55 6.34
CA GLY A 100 13.41 11.00 4.95
C GLY A 100 13.97 9.99 3.94
N ILE A 101 15.12 9.38 4.23
CA ILE A 101 15.74 8.38 3.35
C ILE A 101 15.25 6.93 3.59
N SER A 102 14.37 6.71 4.57
CA SER A 102 13.96 5.36 5.00
C SER A 102 13.33 4.55 3.86
N VAL A 103 12.36 5.14 3.15
CA VAL A 103 11.64 4.51 2.04
C VAL A 103 12.61 4.15 0.90
N LEU A 104 13.50 5.08 0.54
CA LEU A 104 14.58 4.88 -0.44
C LEU A 104 15.50 3.71 -0.05
N GLY A 105 15.96 3.70 1.21
CA GLY A 105 16.85 2.66 1.71
C GLY A 105 16.18 1.28 1.74
N LEU A 106 14.88 1.22 2.03
CA LEU A 106 14.12 -0.03 2.05
C LEU A 106 13.81 -0.56 0.64
N TYR A 107 13.48 0.32 -0.31
CA TYR A 107 13.41 -0.06 -1.73
C TYR A 107 14.74 -0.62 -2.20
N ALA A 108 15.86 0.03 -1.89
CA ALA A 108 17.19 -0.45 -2.23
C ALA A 108 17.48 -1.83 -1.61
N ALA A 109 17.12 -2.01 -0.34
CA ALA A 109 17.32 -3.27 0.37
C ALA A 109 16.48 -4.42 -0.21
N PHE A 110 15.30 -4.13 -0.73
CA PHE A 110 14.46 -5.10 -1.43
C PHE A 110 14.98 -5.41 -2.83
N ALA A 111 15.14 -4.37 -3.66
CA ALA A 111 15.44 -4.49 -5.08
C ALA A 111 16.84 -5.06 -5.37
N TRP A 112 17.86 -4.73 -4.56
CA TRP A 112 19.24 -5.12 -4.86
C TRP A 112 19.89 -6.06 -3.85
N LEU A 113 19.44 -6.05 -2.59
CA LEU A 113 20.10 -6.79 -1.52
C LEU A 113 19.32 -8.02 -1.04
N SER A 114 18.04 -8.16 -1.41
CA SER A 114 17.15 -9.19 -0.89
C SER A 114 17.10 -9.24 0.66
N LEU A 115 17.25 -8.09 1.32
CA LEU A 115 17.36 -7.94 2.79
C LEU A 115 16.26 -7.04 3.38
N TYR A 116 15.08 -7.02 2.75
CA TYR A 116 13.99 -6.12 3.13
C TYR A 116 13.56 -6.25 4.61
N MET A 117 13.24 -7.47 5.07
CA MET A 117 12.73 -7.67 6.44
C MET A 117 13.73 -7.23 7.53
N PRO A 118 15.03 -7.62 7.48
CA PRO A 118 16.03 -7.09 8.40
C PRO A 118 16.16 -5.56 8.35
N ALA A 119 16.13 -4.97 7.15
CA ALA A 119 16.24 -3.53 6.97
C ALA A 119 15.03 -2.79 7.55
N LEU A 120 13.82 -3.32 7.37
CA LEU A 120 12.58 -2.76 7.94
C LEU A 120 12.63 -2.77 9.46
N ILE A 121 12.99 -3.90 10.06
CA ILE A 121 13.12 -4.06 11.52
C ILE A 121 14.14 -3.06 12.08
N ALA A 122 15.32 -2.96 11.45
CA ALA A 122 16.36 -2.04 11.87
C ALA A 122 15.90 -0.57 11.76
N THR A 123 15.24 -0.21 10.65
CA THR A 123 14.72 1.14 10.42
C THR A 123 13.63 1.50 11.43
N ALA A 124 12.66 0.61 11.65
CA ALA A 124 11.59 0.80 12.63
C ALA A 124 12.14 1.00 14.05
N LEU A 125 13.14 0.20 14.46
CA LEU A 125 13.80 0.36 15.76
C LEU A 125 14.52 1.70 15.88
N VAL A 126 15.28 2.10 14.86
CA VAL A 126 16.05 3.35 14.88
C VAL A 126 15.12 4.57 14.92
N LEU A 127 14.10 4.61 14.06
CA LEU A 127 13.14 5.71 14.06
C LEU A 127 12.31 5.74 15.34
N GLY A 128 11.86 4.58 15.83
CA GLY A 128 11.13 4.49 17.10
C GLY A 128 11.95 5.00 18.29
N VAL A 129 13.23 4.66 18.39
CA VAL A 129 14.13 5.18 19.45
C VAL A 129 14.26 6.70 19.37
N LEU A 130 14.40 7.25 18.15
CA LEU A 130 14.55 8.68 17.97
C LEU A 130 13.25 9.45 18.30
N ILE A 131 12.10 8.98 17.82
CA ILE A 131 10.77 9.54 18.13
C ILE A 131 10.53 9.50 19.65
N GLY A 132 10.81 8.36 20.30
CA GLY A 132 10.65 8.21 21.74
C GLY A 132 11.52 9.16 22.57
N ALA A 133 12.66 9.57 22.04
CA ALA A 133 13.56 10.49 22.72
C ALA A 133 13.05 11.94 22.75
N GLU A 134 12.08 12.31 21.90
CA GLU A 134 11.57 13.67 21.77
C GLU A 134 10.78 14.13 23.00
N ILE A 135 9.80 13.33 23.46
CA ILE A 135 8.87 13.73 24.52
C ILE A 135 9.61 14.16 25.80
N PRO A 136 10.61 13.41 26.32
CA PRO A 136 11.35 13.86 27.50
C PRO A 136 12.15 15.16 27.28
N LEU A 137 12.66 15.40 26.06
CA LEU A 137 13.41 16.61 25.74
C LEU A 137 12.48 17.82 25.63
N LEU A 138 11.37 17.67 24.90
CA LEU A 138 10.33 18.69 24.75
C LEU A 138 9.69 19.03 26.11
N MET A 139 9.51 18.05 26.99
CA MET A 139 9.07 18.28 28.36
C MET A 139 10.01 19.22 29.13
N VAL A 140 11.32 18.95 29.08
CA VAL A 140 12.31 19.81 29.73
C VAL A 140 12.31 21.22 29.13
N LEU A 141 12.20 21.34 27.81
CA LEU A 141 12.12 22.63 27.12
C LEU A 141 10.85 23.41 27.51
N LEU A 142 9.71 22.75 27.61
CA LEU A 142 8.44 23.35 28.03
C LEU A 142 8.50 23.83 29.49
N GLN A 143 9.04 23.01 30.39
CA GLN A 143 9.20 23.36 31.81
C GLN A 143 10.20 24.51 32.05
N ARG A 144 11.21 24.67 31.18
CA ARG A 144 12.13 25.82 31.22
C ARG A 144 11.43 27.14 30.90
N ILE A 145 10.43 27.12 30.02
CA ILE A 145 9.66 28.34 29.66
C ILE A 145 8.69 28.72 30.78
N ARG A 146 7.98 27.73 31.33
CA ARG A 146 7.02 27.94 32.43
C ARG A 146 7.08 26.77 33.40
N ARG A 147 7.46 27.05 34.65
CA ARG A 147 7.21 26.14 35.77
C ARG A 147 5.70 26.03 35.95
N GLN A 148 5.16 24.87 35.59
CA GLN A 148 3.76 24.50 35.72
C GLN A 148 3.70 23.12 36.35
N ASP A 149 2.54 22.76 36.88
CA ASP A 149 2.33 21.43 37.43
C ASP A 149 2.67 20.38 36.37
N ALA A 150 3.48 19.39 36.75
CA ALA A 150 3.99 18.39 35.82
C ALA A 150 2.86 17.69 35.06
N GLY A 151 1.72 17.44 35.71
CA GLY A 151 0.53 16.87 35.08
C GLY A 151 -0.05 17.74 33.97
N SER A 152 -0.10 19.08 34.14
CA SER A 152 -0.60 19.99 33.10
C SER A 152 0.36 20.07 31.91
N ALA A 153 1.68 20.05 32.16
CA ALA A 153 2.67 20.02 31.09
C ALA A 153 2.56 18.75 30.23
N VAL A 154 2.37 17.61 30.90
CA VAL A 154 2.18 16.31 30.26
C VAL A 154 0.90 16.30 29.44
N ALA A 155 -0.21 16.81 29.98
CA ALA A 155 -1.48 16.88 29.27
C ALA A 155 -1.39 17.76 28.00
N ASP A 156 -0.77 18.94 28.08
CA ASP A 156 -0.60 19.82 26.91
C ASP A 156 0.25 19.17 25.82
N LEU A 157 1.32 18.48 26.21
CA LEU A 157 2.21 17.78 25.28
C LEU A 157 1.48 16.64 24.58
N PHE A 158 0.80 15.78 25.32
CA PHE A 158 0.01 14.69 24.73
C PHE A 158 -1.14 15.20 23.86
N ALA A 159 -1.78 16.30 24.23
CA ALA A 159 -2.82 16.89 23.38
C ALA A 159 -2.26 17.35 22.03
N ALA A 160 -1.12 18.05 22.03
CA ALA A 160 -0.45 18.46 20.79
C ALA A 160 0.04 17.25 19.97
N ASP A 161 0.57 16.23 20.65
CA ASP A 161 1.06 14.98 20.06
C ASP A 161 -0.08 14.19 19.37
N TYR A 162 -1.21 13.96 20.05
CA TYR A 162 -2.35 13.25 19.47
C TYR A 162 -2.99 14.00 18.30
N VAL A 163 -3.06 15.33 18.38
CA VAL A 163 -3.58 16.14 17.26
C VAL A 163 -2.60 16.13 16.08
N GLY A 164 -1.29 16.16 16.35
CA GLY A 164 -0.24 16.01 15.36
C GLY A 164 -0.30 14.65 14.67
N GLY A 165 -0.37 13.58 15.45
CA GLY A 165 -0.57 12.22 14.98
C GLY A 165 -1.81 12.11 14.09
N LEU A 166 -2.98 12.57 14.53
CA LEU A 166 -4.18 12.55 13.69
C LEU A 166 -3.96 13.24 12.33
N VAL A 167 -3.36 14.44 12.33
CA VAL A 167 -3.11 15.18 11.10
C VAL A 167 -2.09 14.46 10.22
N GLY A 168 -0.98 13.96 10.77
CA GLY A 168 0.01 13.18 10.03
C GLY A 168 -0.60 11.90 9.44
N GLY A 169 -1.45 11.22 10.20
CA GLY A 169 -2.07 9.95 9.84
C GLY A 169 -3.07 10.07 8.71
N LEU A 170 -3.76 11.21 8.63
CA LEU A 170 -4.64 11.55 7.50
C LEU A 170 -3.85 12.15 6.33
N ALA A 171 -2.84 12.97 6.60
CA ALA A 171 -2.03 13.61 5.57
C ALA A 171 -1.26 12.60 4.74
N PHE A 172 -0.77 11.50 5.32
CA PHE A 172 -0.01 10.50 4.57
C PHE A 172 -0.81 9.86 3.41
N PRO A 173 -1.91 9.11 3.65
CA PRO A 173 -2.65 8.43 2.59
C PRO A 173 -3.45 9.38 1.69
N PHE A 174 -3.94 10.52 2.19
CA PHE A 174 -4.85 11.38 1.46
C PHE A 174 -4.21 12.62 0.83
N LEU A 175 -2.99 13.00 1.22
CA LEU A 175 -2.31 14.19 0.70
C LEU A 175 -0.90 13.88 0.17
N LEU A 176 -0.06 13.24 0.97
CA LEU A 176 1.33 13.00 0.60
C LEU A 176 1.45 11.92 -0.48
N LEU A 177 0.80 10.78 -0.27
CA LEU A 177 0.85 9.65 -1.20
C LEU A 177 0.26 10.01 -2.59
N PRO A 178 -0.90 10.68 -2.72
CA PRO A 178 -1.45 11.00 -4.04
C PRO A 178 -0.70 12.12 -4.78
N LEU A 179 -0.09 13.07 -4.06
CA LEU A 179 0.55 14.24 -4.69
C LEU A 179 2.04 14.05 -4.97
N PHE A 180 2.74 13.36 -4.08
CA PHE A 180 4.20 13.21 -4.14
C PHE A 180 4.64 11.75 -4.27
N GLY A 181 3.74 10.79 -4.05
CA GLY A 181 4.14 9.40 -3.90
C GLY A 181 4.88 9.15 -2.58
N GLN A 182 5.38 7.92 -2.42
CA GLN A 182 5.87 7.45 -1.13
C GLN A 182 7.29 7.94 -0.81
N VAL A 183 8.20 7.89 -1.80
CA VAL A 183 9.61 8.30 -1.64
C VAL A 183 9.72 9.80 -1.42
N GLN A 184 9.19 10.60 -2.36
CA GLN A 184 9.26 12.06 -2.25
C GLN A 184 8.45 12.58 -1.06
N GLY A 185 7.32 11.94 -0.73
CA GLY A 185 6.53 12.25 0.46
C GLY A 185 7.34 12.12 1.75
N ALA A 186 8.08 11.02 1.94
CA ALA A 186 8.95 10.83 3.11
C ALA A 186 10.09 11.87 3.16
N LEU A 187 10.71 12.18 2.02
CA LEU A 187 11.76 13.22 1.94
C LEU A 187 11.24 14.61 2.32
N LEU A 188 10.04 14.98 1.85
CA LEU A 188 9.39 16.26 2.20
C LEU A 188 9.09 16.34 3.69
N VAL A 189 8.61 15.26 4.30
CA VAL A 189 8.40 15.14 5.75
C VAL A 189 9.72 15.32 6.50
N GLY A 190 10.82 14.77 5.97
CA GLY A 190 12.18 15.03 6.44
C GLY A 190 12.53 16.51 6.52
N VAL A 191 12.26 17.26 5.44
CA VAL A 191 12.50 18.71 5.40
C VAL A 191 11.65 19.45 6.43
N VAL A 192 10.35 19.11 6.53
CA VAL A 192 9.43 19.73 7.50
C VAL A 192 9.87 19.45 8.93
N ASN A 193 10.29 18.22 9.23
CA ASN A 193 10.77 17.80 10.55
C ASN A 193 12.02 18.58 10.96
N ALA A 194 13.03 18.63 10.08
CA ALA A 194 14.24 19.42 10.32
C ALA A 194 13.92 20.91 10.53
N ALA A 195 13.03 21.48 9.72
CA ALA A 195 12.64 22.88 9.82
C ALA A 195 11.94 23.19 11.15
N ALA A 196 11.06 22.31 11.65
CA ALA A 196 10.39 22.48 12.93
C ALA A 196 11.38 22.42 14.10
N GLY A 197 12.23 21.40 14.14
CA GLY A 197 13.22 21.21 15.20
C GLY A 197 14.24 22.34 15.28
N ILE A 198 14.86 22.67 14.15
CA ILE A 198 15.87 23.72 14.05
C ILE A 198 15.24 25.10 14.23
N GLY A 199 14.06 25.33 13.65
CA GLY A 199 13.29 26.56 13.81
C GLY A 199 13.02 26.86 15.29
N LEU A 200 12.54 25.87 16.06
CA LEU A 200 12.30 26.02 17.49
C LEU A 200 13.57 26.42 18.24
N VAL A 201 14.66 25.69 18.01
CA VAL A 201 15.90 25.87 18.77
C VAL A 201 16.59 27.20 18.42
N LEU A 202 16.63 27.59 17.14
CA LEU A 202 17.25 28.84 16.70
C LEU A 202 16.42 30.09 16.99
N THR A 203 15.11 29.97 17.18
CA THR A 203 14.24 31.13 17.50
C THR A 203 14.00 31.29 18.99
N VAL A 204 13.69 30.20 19.71
CA VAL A 204 13.30 30.24 21.12
C VAL A 204 14.50 30.01 22.04
N PHE A 205 15.33 29.02 21.75
CA PHE A 205 16.40 28.54 22.64
C PHE A 205 17.81 28.96 22.21
N ARG A 206 17.93 29.92 21.28
CA ARG A 206 19.22 30.37 20.70
C ARG A 206 20.26 30.77 21.74
N ARG A 207 19.82 31.33 22.88
CA ARG A 207 20.68 31.81 23.96
C ARG A 207 21.27 30.68 24.81
N GLU A 208 20.71 29.48 24.74
CA GLU A 208 21.21 28.29 25.43
C GLU A 208 22.30 27.56 24.62
N LEU A 209 22.48 27.92 23.35
CA LEU A 209 23.48 27.32 22.49
C LEU A 209 24.84 27.99 22.68
N SER A 210 25.88 27.17 22.83
CA SER A 210 27.25 27.65 22.68
C SER A 210 27.54 28.01 21.21
N LYS A 211 28.54 28.87 20.97
CA LYS A 211 28.99 29.19 19.59
C LYS A 211 29.38 27.94 18.80
N ARG A 212 30.03 26.98 19.47
CA ARG A 212 30.40 25.68 18.89
C ARG A 212 29.17 24.85 18.54
N ALA A 213 28.21 24.75 19.44
CA ALA A 213 26.96 24.02 19.20
C ALA A 213 26.15 24.64 18.04
N THR A 214 26.09 25.98 17.97
CA THR A 214 25.41 26.68 16.87
C THR A 214 26.07 26.39 15.52
N LEU A 215 27.41 26.43 15.46
CA LEU A 215 28.15 26.13 14.24
C LEU A 215 27.95 24.68 13.80
N LEU A 216 28.04 23.72 14.73
CA LEU A 216 27.81 22.30 14.45
C LEU A 216 26.39 22.03 13.97
N LEU A 217 25.38 22.60 14.62
CA LEU A 217 23.97 22.44 14.22
C LEU A 217 23.70 23.07 12.86
N THR A 218 24.29 24.23 12.57
CA THR A 218 24.16 24.88 11.25
C THR A 218 24.81 24.01 10.17
N GLY A 219 26.03 23.52 10.40
CA GLY A 219 26.70 22.62 9.48
C GLY A 219 25.93 21.31 9.25
N ALA A 220 25.40 20.71 10.32
CA ALA A 220 24.56 19.52 10.23
C ALA A 220 23.24 19.79 9.48
N THR A 221 22.62 20.95 9.68
CA THR A 221 21.39 21.35 8.96
C THR A 221 21.67 21.50 7.47
N VAL A 222 22.77 22.16 7.08
CA VAL A 222 23.16 22.31 5.68
C VAL A 222 23.48 20.95 5.05
N LEU A 223 24.16 20.07 5.79
CA LEU A 223 24.47 18.72 5.31
C LEU A 223 23.19 17.89 5.10
N VAL A 224 22.33 17.80 6.12
CA VAL A 224 21.07 17.04 6.05
C VAL A 224 20.15 17.62 4.96
N GLY A 225 20.01 18.94 4.89
CA GLY A 225 19.24 19.61 3.84
C GLY A 225 19.81 19.32 2.45
N GLY A 226 21.13 19.36 2.28
CA GLY A 226 21.78 19.00 1.03
C GLY A 226 21.55 17.55 0.63
N VAL A 227 21.59 16.62 1.58
CA VAL A 227 21.30 15.19 1.34
C VAL A 227 19.83 14.99 0.96
N LEU A 228 18.88 15.59 1.68
CA LEU A 228 17.46 15.45 1.40
C LEU A 228 17.07 16.08 0.06
N VAL A 229 17.61 17.26 -0.25
CA VAL A 229 17.38 17.93 -1.56
C VAL A 229 18.02 17.14 -2.69
N GLY A 230 19.24 16.62 -2.49
CA GLY A 230 19.88 15.74 -3.46
C GLY A 230 19.07 14.46 -3.70
N ALA A 231 18.66 13.79 -2.63
CA ALA A 231 17.82 12.60 -2.71
C ALA A 231 16.48 12.88 -3.40
N TYR A 232 15.86 14.04 -3.16
CA TYR A 232 14.64 14.47 -3.84
C TYR A 232 14.88 14.70 -5.33
N ALA A 233 15.98 15.36 -5.70
CA ALA A 233 16.32 15.62 -7.10
C ALA A 233 16.59 14.34 -7.92
N PHE A 234 17.03 13.27 -7.27
CA PHE A 234 17.28 11.97 -7.90
C PHE A 234 16.21 10.91 -7.56
N ALA A 235 15.11 11.30 -6.92
CA ALA A 235 14.10 10.35 -6.44
C ALA A 235 13.42 9.61 -7.60
N ASP A 236 13.06 10.33 -8.66
CA ASP A 236 12.35 9.75 -9.81
C ASP A 236 13.24 8.76 -10.56
N ASP A 237 14.49 9.13 -10.84
CA ASP A 237 15.47 8.24 -11.47
C ASP A 237 15.73 6.99 -10.63
N PHE A 238 15.81 7.15 -9.30
CA PHE A 238 15.95 6.03 -8.39
C PHE A 238 14.73 5.13 -8.44
N GLU A 239 13.52 5.67 -8.37
CA GLU A 239 12.28 4.90 -8.35
C GLU A 239 12.12 4.09 -9.64
N VAL A 240 12.37 4.71 -10.80
CA VAL A 240 12.37 4.03 -12.10
C VAL A 240 13.41 2.91 -12.13
N THR A 241 14.64 3.17 -11.67
CA THR A 241 15.73 2.18 -11.69
C THR A 241 15.47 1.02 -10.72
N ALA A 242 15.03 1.33 -9.50
CA ALA A 242 14.72 0.34 -8.46
C ALA A 242 13.53 -0.52 -8.87
N ARG A 243 12.52 0.08 -9.51
CA ARG A 243 11.35 -0.63 -10.02
C ARG A 243 11.69 -1.50 -11.22
N GLN A 244 12.49 -1.00 -12.16
CA GLN A 244 13.00 -1.81 -13.27
C GLN A 244 13.80 -3.03 -12.78
N ALA A 245 14.54 -2.92 -11.67
CA ALA A 245 15.27 -4.05 -11.09
C ALA A 245 14.36 -5.18 -10.58
N LEU A 246 13.05 -4.93 -10.38
CA LEU A 246 12.07 -5.95 -10.00
C LEU A 246 11.61 -6.80 -11.20
N TYR A 247 11.85 -6.35 -12.43
CA TYR A 247 11.38 -7.00 -13.64
C TYR A 247 12.54 -7.39 -14.54
N ALA A 248 12.48 -8.60 -15.11
CA ALA A 248 13.50 -9.08 -16.03
C ALA A 248 13.49 -8.30 -17.35
N ASP A 249 12.31 -7.88 -17.80
CA ASP A 249 12.09 -7.19 -19.07
C ASP A 249 11.85 -5.68 -18.85
N PRO A 250 12.16 -4.83 -19.84
CA PRO A 250 11.93 -3.39 -19.75
C PRO A 250 10.49 -3.03 -19.37
N VAL A 251 10.32 -2.16 -18.37
CA VAL A 251 9.04 -1.58 -17.99
C VAL A 251 8.65 -0.52 -19.01
N VAL A 252 7.49 -0.69 -19.63
CA VAL A 252 7.02 0.13 -20.74
C VAL A 252 5.69 0.84 -20.47
N HIS A 253 5.04 0.50 -19.36
CA HIS A 253 3.96 1.26 -18.74
C HIS A 253 3.98 0.96 -17.23
N SER A 254 3.72 1.97 -16.42
CA SER A 254 3.65 1.82 -14.97
C SER A 254 2.72 2.89 -14.41
N GLU A 255 1.70 2.45 -13.70
CA GLU A 255 0.71 3.33 -13.08
C GLU A 255 0.29 2.75 -11.72
N ARG A 256 0.01 3.64 -10.77
CA ARG A 256 -0.55 3.27 -9.48
C ARG A 256 -1.99 3.74 -9.38
N THR A 257 -2.90 2.80 -9.13
CA THR A 257 -4.33 3.08 -8.95
C THR A 257 -4.69 3.02 -7.47
N PRO A 258 -5.89 3.48 -7.06
CA PRO A 258 -6.39 3.26 -5.71
C PRO A 258 -6.55 1.77 -5.33
N TYR A 259 -6.52 0.87 -6.31
CA TYR A 259 -6.76 -0.56 -6.15
C TYR A 259 -5.46 -1.36 -6.14
N GLN A 260 -4.53 -1.03 -7.04
CA GLN A 260 -3.35 -1.86 -7.28
C GLN A 260 -2.24 -1.11 -8.04
N ASP A 261 -1.09 -1.75 -8.12
CA ASP A 261 0.03 -1.34 -8.95
C ASP A 261 -0.04 -2.04 -10.31
N VAL A 262 -0.06 -1.29 -11.41
CA VAL A 262 -0.21 -1.81 -12.79
C VAL A 262 1.09 -1.60 -13.54
N VAL A 263 1.72 -2.68 -14.00
CA VAL A 263 3.00 -2.63 -14.72
C VAL A 263 2.92 -3.46 -16.00
N LEU A 264 3.26 -2.88 -17.14
CA LEU A 264 3.55 -3.63 -18.37
C LEU A 264 5.06 -3.68 -18.60
N THR A 265 5.55 -4.87 -18.91
CA THR A 265 6.89 -5.06 -19.45
C THR A 265 6.82 -5.55 -20.88
N GLU A 266 7.84 -5.25 -21.67
CA GLU A 266 7.94 -5.71 -23.05
C GLU A 266 9.38 -6.09 -23.39
N SER A 267 9.59 -7.34 -23.79
CA SER A 267 10.84 -7.79 -24.38
C SER A 267 10.67 -8.10 -25.84
N VAL A 268 11.65 -7.69 -26.66
CA VAL A 268 11.67 -7.97 -28.09
C VAL A 268 12.80 -8.96 -28.35
N SER A 269 12.42 -10.17 -28.77
CA SER A 269 13.37 -11.21 -29.14
C SER A 269 14.07 -10.88 -30.45
N LEU A 270 15.25 -11.49 -30.66
CA LEU A 270 16.06 -11.33 -31.88
C LEU A 270 15.31 -11.72 -33.17
N ASN A 271 14.28 -12.54 -33.06
CA ASN A 271 13.42 -12.94 -34.18
C ASN A 271 12.25 -11.97 -34.45
N GLY A 272 12.17 -10.86 -33.72
CA GLY A 272 11.14 -9.83 -33.87
C GLY A 272 9.84 -10.10 -33.11
N ASN A 273 9.74 -11.20 -32.36
CA ASN A 273 8.59 -11.45 -31.50
C ASN A 273 8.67 -10.60 -30.23
N SER A 274 7.58 -9.93 -29.87
CA SER A 274 7.44 -9.20 -28.61
C SER A 274 6.70 -10.05 -27.57
N ASP A 275 7.25 -10.12 -26.36
CA ASP A 275 6.60 -10.66 -25.18
C ASP A 275 6.17 -9.49 -24.28
N THR A 276 4.89 -9.15 -24.37
CA THR A 276 4.25 -8.17 -23.50
C THR A 276 3.68 -8.90 -22.30
N ARG A 277 4.03 -8.44 -21.09
CA ARG A 277 3.56 -9.01 -19.84
C ARG A 277 2.89 -7.96 -18.98
N LEU A 278 1.74 -8.31 -18.41
CA LEU A 278 1.05 -7.51 -17.42
C LEU A 278 1.33 -8.05 -16.03
N TYR A 279 1.68 -7.16 -15.12
CA TYR A 279 1.83 -7.45 -13.70
C TYR A 279 0.88 -6.56 -12.91
N LEU A 280 0.16 -7.16 -11.96
CA LEU A 280 -0.67 -6.47 -10.98
C LEU A 280 -0.12 -6.75 -9.60
N ASN A 281 0.25 -5.70 -8.86
CA ASN A 281 0.95 -5.80 -7.56
C ASN A 281 2.23 -6.67 -7.60
N GLY A 282 2.86 -6.79 -8.78
CA GLY A 282 4.05 -7.62 -8.99
C GLY A 282 3.77 -9.06 -9.44
N ASP A 283 2.52 -9.53 -9.36
CA ASP A 283 2.13 -10.84 -9.85
C ASP A 283 1.85 -10.80 -11.35
N LEU A 284 2.45 -11.73 -12.09
CA LEU A 284 2.20 -11.88 -13.51
C LEU A 284 0.71 -12.22 -13.73
N GLN A 285 0.04 -11.51 -14.64
CA GLN A 285 -1.35 -11.77 -15.02
C GLN A 285 -1.43 -12.43 -16.40
N PHE A 286 -0.62 -11.97 -17.35
CA PHE A 286 -0.49 -12.64 -18.64
C PHE A 286 0.87 -12.40 -19.28
N SER A 287 1.26 -13.30 -20.19
CA SER A 287 2.31 -13.09 -21.20
C SER A 287 1.68 -13.24 -22.58
N SER A 288 1.97 -12.31 -23.50
CA SER A 288 1.46 -12.38 -24.88
C SER A 288 1.89 -13.64 -25.63
N MET A 289 2.93 -14.32 -25.14
CA MET A 289 3.45 -15.55 -25.75
C MET A 289 2.58 -16.78 -25.48
N ASP A 290 1.84 -16.82 -24.37
CA ASP A 290 1.11 -18.02 -23.95
C ASP A 290 -0.26 -17.78 -23.32
N GLU A 291 -0.71 -16.53 -23.17
CA GLU A 291 -2.03 -16.20 -22.61
C GLU A 291 -3.19 -16.90 -23.33
N TYR A 292 -3.04 -17.18 -24.63
CA TYR A 292 -4.08 -17.88 -25.39
C TYR A 292 -4.41 -19.23 -24.74
N ARG A 293 -3.45 -19.91 -24.13
CA ARG A 293 -3.70 -21.19 -23.43
C ARG A 293 -4.61 -21.01 -22.23
N TYR A 294 -4.39 -19.94 -21.45
CA TYR A 294 -5.20 -19.60 -20.31
C TYR A 294 -6.62 -19.23 -20.74
N HIS A 295 -6.76 -18.27 -21.66
CA HIS A 295 -8.07 -17.74 -22.05
C HIS A 295 -8.89 -18.76 -22.86
N GLU A 296 -8.27 -19.58 -23.70
CA GLU A 296 -8.97 -20.68 -24.39
C GLU A 296 -9.49 -21.72 -23.39
N ALA A 297 -8.70 -22.06 -22.36
CA ALA A 297 -9.10 -22.99 -21.31
C ALA A 297 -10.16 -22.42 -20.35
N LEU A 298 -10.10 -21.11 -20.04
CA LEU A 298 -11.10 -20.43 -19.23
C LEU A 298 -12.45 -20.36 -19.96
N VAL A 299 -12.44 -20.02 -21.25
CA VAL A 299 -13.64 -19.65 -21.99
C VAL A 299 -14.30 -20.86 -22.65
N HIS A 300 -13.59 -21.63 -23.47
CA HIS A 300 -14.23 -22.57 -24.40
C HIS A 300 -15.00 -23.71 -23.73
N PRO A 301 -14.55 -24.32 -22.60
CA PRO A 301 -15.34 -25.32 -21.89
C PRO A 301 -16.70 -24.79 -21.41
N ALA A 302 -16.74 -23.55 -20.92
CA ALA A 302 -17.98 -22.91 -20.46
C ALA A 302 -18.96 -22.63 -21.62
N MET A 303 -18.41 -22.41 -22.82
CA MET A 303 -19.18 -22.09 -24.01
C MET A 303 -19.86 -23.32 -24.64
N ALA A 304 -19.65 -24.54 -24.16
CA ALA A 304 -20.27 -25.77 -24.69
C ALA A 304 -21.78 -25.91 -24.34
N GLY A 305 -22.60 -24.95 -24.77
CA GLY A 305 -24.06 -24.93 -24.59
C GLY A 305 -24.67 -23.58 -25.01
N PRO A 306 -25.85 -23.19 -24.45
CA PRO A 306 -26.39 -21.84 -24.60
C PRO A 306 -25.37 -20.77 -24.20
N ARG A 307 -25.22 -19.72 -25.01
CA ARG A 307 -24.15 -18.72 -24.83
C ARG A 307 -24.55 -17.33 -25.32
N GLU A 308 -25.84 -17.02 -25.38
CA GLU A 308 -26.29 -15.73 -25.94
C GLU A 308 -25.87 -14.57 -25.02
N ARG A 309 -25.93 -14.76 -23.71
CA ARG A 309 -25.51 -13.76 -22.71
C ARG A 309 -24.37 -14.29 -21.85
N VAL A 310 -23.23 -13.63 -21.92
CA VAL A 310 -22.00 -14.01 -21.19
C VAL A 310 -21.66 -12.93 -20.17
N LEU A 311 -21.29 -13.36 -18.95
CA LEU A 311 -20.78 -12.50 -17.90
C LEU A 311 -19.31 -12.86 -17.62
N VAL A 312 -18.43 -11.87 -17.66
CA VAL A 312 -17.03 -11.97 -17.24
C VAL A 312 -16.86 -11.15 -15.97
N LEU A 313 -16.41 -11.78 -14.89
CA LEU A 313 -16.12 -11.14 -13.62
C LEU A 313 -14.59 -11.10 -13.46
N GLY A 314 -14.01 -9.90 -13.42
CA GLY A 314 -12.58 -9.68 -13.61
C GLY A 314 -12.20 -9.63 -15.10
N GLY A 315 -10.99 -10.06 -15.42
CA GLY A 315 -10.49 -10.13 -16.81
C GLY A 315 -10.39 -8.78 -17.53
N GLY A 316 -10.12 -7.68 -16.79
CA GLY A 316 -10.10 -6.31 -17.31
C GLY A 316 -9.16 -6.06 -18.50
N ASP A 317 -8.20 -6.95 -18.77
CA ASP A 317 -7.35 -6.97 -19.97
C ASP A 317 -8.12 -7.28 -21.28
N GLY A 318 -9.31 -7.88 -21.18
CA GLY A 318 -10.19 -8.19 -22.31
C GLY A 318 -9.79 -9.40 -23.15
N LEU A 319 -8.80 -10.19 -22.74
CA LEU A 319 -8.37 -11.39 -23.47
C LEU A 319 -9.41 -12.52 -23.35
N ALA A 320 -10.09 -12.65 -22.21
CA ALA A 320 -11.26 -13.52 -22.09
C ALA A 320 -12.40 -13.06 -23.02
N LEU A 321 -12.66 -11.74 -23.11
CA LEU A 321 -13.67 -11.19 -24.03
C LEU A 321 -13.35 -11.52 -25.49
N ARG A 322 -12.08 -11.40 -25.90
CA ARG A 322 -11.64 -11.78 -27.25
C ARG A 322 -12.08 -13.19 -27.63
N GLU A 323 -11.94 -14.15 -26.71
CA GLU A 323 -12.34 -15.55 -26.95
C GLU A 323 -13.86 -15.72 -26.96
N VAL A 324 -14.58 -15.01 -26.09
CA VAL A 324 -16.06 -14.99 -26.08
C VAL A 324 -16.60 -14.47 -27.41
N LEU A 325 -16.02 -13.41 -27.96
CA LEU A 325 -16.48 -12.76 -29.18
C LEU A 325 -16.25 -13.58 -30.46
N ARG A 326 -15.47 -14.67 -30.40
CA ARG A 326 -15.33 -15.63 -31.50
C ARG A 326 -16.63 -16.37 -31.81
N TYR A 327 -17.57 -16.41 -30.85
CA TYR A 327 -18.86 -17.05 -31.01
C TYR A 327 -19.90 -16.06 -31.61
N PRO A 328 -20.40 -16.31 -32.83
CA PRO A 328 -21.29 -15.36 -33.51
C PRO A 328 -22.71 -15.30 -32.92
N ASP A 329 -23.10 -16.32 -32.15
CA ASP A 329 -24.37 -16.41 -31.45
C ASP A 329 -24.39 -15.69 -30.10
N VAL A 330 -23.23 -15.19 -29.61
CA VAL A 330 -23.17 -14.27 -28.47
C VAL A 330 -23.83 -12.95 -28.86
N ARG A 331 -24.85 -12.55 -28.11
CA ARG A 331 -25.59 -11.29 -28.27
C ARG A 331 -25.09 -10.20 -27.34
N GLU A 332 -24.65 -10.57 -26.14
CA GLU A 332 -24.18 -9.64 -25.12
C GLU A 332 -23.07 -10.28 -24.28
N ALA A 333 -21.98 -9.55 -24.09
CA ALA A 333 -20.89 -9.90 -23.18
C ALA A 333 -20.71 -8.76 -22.17
N THR A 334 -21.12 -8.98 -20.92
CA THR A 334 -20.90 -8.02 -19.83
C THR A 334 -19.59 -8.36 -19.14
N LEU A 335 -18.68 -7.40 -19.00
CA LEU A 335 -17.47 -7.52 -18.20
C LEU A 335 -17.54 -6.57 -17.00
N VAL A 336 -17.22 -7.08 -15.82
CA VAL A 336 -17.20 -6.30 -14.57
C VAL A 336 -15.82 -6.41 -13.95
N ASP A 337 -15.07 -5.31 -13.96
CA ASP A 337 -13.75 -5.23 -13.36
C ASP A 337 -13.71 -4.12 -12.30
N LEU A 338 -12.91 -4.31 -11.25
CA LEU A 338 -12.80 -3.36 -10.14
C LEU A 338 -12.10 -2.07 -10.58
N ASP A 339 -11.09 -2.19 -11.43
CA ASP A 339 -10.13 -1.11 -11.69
C ASP A 339 -10.38 -0.44 -13.06
N PRO A 340 -10.89 0.80 -13.09
CA PRO A 340 -11.11 1.52 -14.34
C PRO A 340 -9.83 1.77 -15.13
N ALA A 341 -8.65 1.82 -14.48
CA ALA A 341 -7.39 2.04 -15.17
C ALA A 341 -6.99 0.79 -15.98
N VAL A 342 -7.27 -0.42 -15.50
CA VAL A 342 -7.02 -1.66 -16.26
C VAL A 342 -7.90 -1.72 -17.51
N LEU A 343 -9.19 -1.34 -17.38
CA LEU A 343 -10.09 -1.24 -18.53
C LEU A 343 -9.61 -0.21 -19.55
N GLU A 344 -9.11 0.94 -19.09
CA GLU A 344 -8.61 1.98 -19.98
C GLU A 344 -7.30 1.57 -20.66
N LEU A 345 -6.38 0.94 -19.92
CA LEU A 345 -5.16 0.35 -20.45
C LEU A 345 -5.48 -0.66 -21.56
N ALA A 346 -6.45 -1.55 -21.33
CA ALA A 346 -6.85 -2.56 -22.29
C ALA A 346 -7.51 -2.00 -23.56
N ARG A 347 -8.08 -0.78 -23.49
CA ARG A 347 -8.68 -0.08 -24.63
C ARG A 347 -7.70 0.78 -25.41
N THR A 348 -6.74 1.40 -24.72
CA THR A 348 -5.95 2.50 -25.28
C THR A 348 -4.49 2.14 -25.53
N ASP A 349 -3.94 1.18 -24.79
CA ASP A 349 -2.56 0.76 -24.98
C ASP A 349 -2.45 -0.17 -26.19
N PRO A 350 -1.66 0.18 -27.23
CA PRO A 350 -1.54 -0.62 -28.44
C PRO A 350 -1.09 -2.06 -28.19
N ARG A 351 -0.30 -2.30 -27.14
CA ARG A 351 0.26 -3.62 -26.81
C ARG A 351 -0.84 -4.55 -26.29
N VAL A 352 -1.78 -4.01 -25.51
CA VAL A 352 -2.91 -4.77 -24.94
C VAL A 352 -4.09 -4.84 -25.90
N SER A 353 -4.48 -3.71 -26.51
CA SER A 353 -5.59 -3.65 -27.48
C SER A 353 -5.35 -4.53 -28.71
N THR A 354 -4.12 -4.60 -29.22
CA THR A 354 -3.78 -5.55 -30.30
C THR A 354 -3.95 -7.00 -29.85
N LEU A 355 -3.56 -7.31 -28.60
CA LEU A 355 -3.62 -8.67 -28.05
C LEU A 355 -5.08 -9.12 -27.79
N ASN A 356 -5.92 -8.21 -27.28
CA ASN A 356 -7.35 -8.45 -27.10
C ASN A 356 -8.18 -8.25 -28.39
N LYS A 357 -7.54 -7.87 -29.50
CA LYS A 357 -8.17 -7.63 -30.82
C LYS A 357 -9.30 -6.60 -30.76
N ASP A 358 -9.05 -5.51 -30.04
CA ASP A 358 -10.01 -4.42 -29.83
C ASP A 358 -11.36 -4.91 -29.29
N ALA A 359 -11.36 -5.94 -28.43
CA ALA A 359 -12.60 -6.58 -27.94
C ALA A 359 -13.58 -5.57 -27.31
N PHE A 360 -13.07 -4.54 -26.65
CA PHE A 360 -13.87 -3.48 -26.04
C PHE A 360 -14.60 -2.56 -27.05
N ALA A 361 -14.22 -2.58 -28.32
CA ALA A 361 -14.89 -1.83 -29.39
C ALA A 361 -16.06 -2.60 -30.01
N ASP A 362 -16.23 -3.90 -29.72
CA ASP A 362 -17.35 -4.69 -30.23
C ASP A 362 -18.67 -4.21 -29.59
N PRO A 363 -19.73 -3.94 -30.38
CA PRO A 363 -21.00 -3.42 -29.88
C PRO A 363 -21.74 -4.38 -28.94
N ARG A 364 -21.33 -5.65 -28.88
CA ARG A 364 -21.88 -6.66 -27.96
C ARG A 364 -21.31 -6.53 -26.54
N VAL A 365 -20.22 -5.77 -26.35
CA VAL A 365 -19.51 -5.67 -25.07
C VAL A 365 -20.05 -4.53 -24.21
N ARG A 366 -20.36 -4.85 -22.96
CA ARG A 366 -20.67 -3.90 -21.89
C ARG A 366 -19.64 -4.04 -20.77
N ALA A 367 -18.65 -3.15 -20.74
CA ALA A 367 -17.63 -3.12 -19.70
C ALA A 367 -18.02 -2.14 -18.56
N ILE A 368 -17.98 -2.62 -17.33
CA ILE A 368 -18.44 -1.92 -16.13
C ILE A 368 -17.29 -1.88 -15.11
N ALA A 369 -16.90 -0.68 -14.69
CA ALA A 369 -15.96 -0.48 -13.59
C ALA A 369 -16.72 -0.55 -12.25
N ALA A 370 -16.69 -1.70 -11.58
CA ALA A 370 -17.35 -1.92 -10.30
C ALA A 370 -16.77 -3.12 -9.53
N ASP A 371 -16.89 -3.10 -8.20
CA ASP A 371 -16.63 -4.27 -7.37
C ASP A 371 -17.61 -5.41 -7.71
N ALA A 372 -17.11 -6.52 -8.25
CA ALA A 372 -17.93 -7.63 -8.74
C ALA A 372 -18.87 -8.20 -7.67
N PHE A 373 -18.43 -8.26 -6.40
CA PHE A 373 -19.25 -8.75 -5.29
C PHE A 373 -20.46 -7.85 -5.06
N SER A 374 -20.23 -6.54 -4.97
CA SER A 374 -21.28 -5.52 -4.80
C SER A 374 -22.20 -5.46 -6.02
N TRP A 375 -21.63 -5.50 -7.23
CA TRP A 375 -22.38 -5.47 -8.49
C TRP A 375 -23.31 -6.68 -8.63
N LEU A 376 -22.84 -7.90 -8.32
CA LEU A 376 -23.67 -9.12 -8.39
C LEU A 376 -24.86 -9.07 -7.43
N ARG A 377 -24.72 -8.40 -6.27
CA ARG A 377 -25.81 -8.25 -5.30
C ARG A 377 -26.96 -7.40 -5.84
N ASP A 378 -26.63 -6.39 -6.64
CA ASP A 378 -27.59 -5.47 -7.24
C ASP A 378 -28.07 -5.93 -8.63
N ASN A 379 -27.30 -6.80 -9.29
CA ASN A 379 -27.66 -7.39 -10.57
C ASN A 379 -29.00 -8.16 -10.48
N ARG A 380 -29.83 -8.00 -11.51
CA ARG A 380 -31.10 -8.74 -11.70
C ARG A 380 -31.12 -9.55 -12.98
N GLU A 381 -30.10 -9.38 -13.82
CA GLU A 381 -29.99 -10.05 -15.11
C GLU A 381 -29.49 -11.49 -14.94
N ARG A 382 -29.72 -12.33 -15.98
CA ARG A 382 -29.35 -13.75 -16.01
C ARG A 382 -28.46 -14.07 -17.21
N TYR A 383 -27.44 -14.88 -16.99
CA TYR A 383 -26.42 -15.19 -17.99
C TYR A 383 -26.35 -16.69 -18.25
N ASP A 384 -26.09 -17.06 -19.51
CA ASP A 384 -25.96 -18.45 -19.94
C ASP A 384 -24.55 -18.98 -19.68
N VAL A 385 -23.57 -18.10 -19.61
CA VAL A 385 -22.19 -18.41 -19.27
C VAL A 385 -21.66 -17.35 -18.30
N VAL A 386 -21.00 -17.79 -17.23
CA VAL A 386 -20.28 -16.92 -16.30
C VAL A 386 -18.81 -17.33 -16.27
N LEU A 387 -17.89 -16.39 -16.49
CA LEU A 387 -16.45 -16.59 -16.39
C LEU A 387 -15.95 -15.80 -15.18
N VAL A 388 -15.34 -16.48 -14.22
CA VAL A 388 -14.76 -15.87 -13.02
C VAL A 388 -13.25 -15.87 -13.17
N ASP A 389 -12.72 -14.71 -13.55
CA ASP A 389 -11.33 -14.45 -13.88
C ASP A 389 -10.73 -13.48 -12.86
N MET A 390 -10.69 -13.93 -11.61
CA MET A 390 -10.26 -13.13 -10.46
C MET A 390 -8.81 -13.44 -10.10
N PRO A 391 -8.05 -12.46 -9.56
CA PRO A 391 -6.74 -12.72 -8.99
C PRO A 391 -6.83 -13.70 -7.83
N ASP A 392 -5.74 -14.40 -7.55
CA ASP A 392 -5.67 -15.38 -6.47
C ASP A 392 -6.06 -14.78 -5.10
N ALA A 393 -6.64 -15.63 -4.24
CA ALA A 393 -7.12 -15.26 -2.90
C ALA A 393 -5.99 -15.13 -1.86
N ASP A 394 -4.98 -14.31 -2.14
CA ASP A 394 -3.81 -14.07 -1.31
C ASP A 394 -4.01 -12.98 -0.22
N SER A 395 -5.06 -12.17 -0.37
CA SER A 395 -5.39 -11.06 0.52
C SER A 395 -6.84 -11.13 1.01
N THR A 396 -7.16 -10.41 2.08
CA THR A 396 -8.54 -10.32 2.58
C THR A 396 -9.48 -9.66 1.58
N ALA A 397 -8.96 -8.77 0.73
CA ALA A 397 -9.73 -8.09 -0.30
C ALA A 397 -10.15 -9.04 -1.44
N THR A 398 -9.28 -9.97 -1.84
CA THR A 398 -9.55 -10.97 -2.89
C THR A 398 -10.26 -12.20 -2.33
N ALA A 399 -10.00 -12.60 -1.08
CA ALA A 399 -10.62 -13.78 -0.45
C ALA A 399 -12.17 -13.77 -0.44
N LYS A 400 -12.80 -12.59 -0.33
CA LYS A 400 -14.27 -12.48 -0.40
C LYS A 400 -14.85 -12.95 -1.74
N LEU A 401 -14.07 -12.92 -2.81
CA LEU A 401 -14.46 -13.33 -4.17
C LEU A 401 -14.41 -14.85 -4.35
N TYR A 402 -14.02 -15.60 -3.32
CA TYR A 402 -13.99 -17.07 -3.32
C TYR A 402 -14.86 -17.66 -2.20
N SER A 403 -15.79 -16.87 -1.62
CA SER A 403 -16.66 -17.31 -0.54
C SER A 403 -17.92 -18.02 -1.02
N THR A 404 -18.59 -18.76 -0.12
CA THR A 404 -19.89 -19.38 -0.43
C THR A 404 -20.95 -18.35 -0.81
N GLU A 405 -20.92 -17.17 -0.19
CA GLU A 405 -21.81 -16.05 -0.53
C GLU A 405 -21.57 -15.55 -1.94
N PHE A 406 -20.30 -15.37 -2.35
CA PHE A 406 -19.97 -14.96 -3.72
C PHE A 406 -20.49 -15.98 -4.75
N TYR A 407 -20.21 -17.27 -4.55
CA TYR A 407 -20.72 -18.29 -5.47
C TYR A 407 -22.24 -18.44 -5.43
N GLY A 408 -22.89 -18.14 -4.30
CA GLY A 408 -24.35 -18.04 -4.21
C GLY A 408 -24.90 -16.90 -5.07
N LEU A 409 -24.21 -15.75 -5.10
CA LEU A 409 -24.55 -14.63 -5.99
C LEU A 409 -24.30 -14.97 -7.47
N VAL A 410 -23.19 -15.62 -7.78
CA VAL A 410 -22.90 -16.14 -9.14
C VAL A 410 -24.01 -17.08 -9.59
N ARG A 411 -24.38 -18.05 -8.75
CA ARG A 411 -25.49 -18.98 -9.02
C ARG A 411 -26.83 -18.25 -9.20
N HIS A 412 -27.07 -17.16 -8.48
CA HIS A 412 -28.27 -16.35 -8.70
C HIS A 412 -28.26 -15.64 -10.06
N ALA A 413 -27.09 -15.27 -10.58
CA ALA A 413 -26.95 -14.66 -11.90
C ALA A 413 -27.01 -15.69 -13.06
N MET A 414 -27.00 -17.00 -12.77
CA MET A 414 -27.03 -18.07 -13.78
C MET A 414 -28.45 -18.39 -14.27
N SER A 415 -28.60 -18.59 -15.58
CA SER A 415 -29.79 -19.21 -16.20
C SER A 415 -29.89 -20.71 -15.88
N GLU A 416 -31.05 -21.34 -16.15
CA GLU A 416 -31.36 -22.75 -15.79
C GLU A 416 -30.35 -23.78 -16.35
N ASN A 417 -29.76 -23.50 -17.52
CA ASN A 417 -28.77 -24.36 -18.18
C ASN A 417 -27.40 -23.67 -18.31
N ALA A 418 -27.12 -22.71 -17.42
CA ALA A 418 -25.89 -21.95 -17.48
C ALA A 418 -24.69 -22.76 -16.98
N ARG A 419 -23.52 -22.39 -17.49
CA ARG A 419 -22.23 -22.91 -17.03
C ARG A 419 -21.42 -21.77 -16.40
N VAL A 420 -20.60 -22.12 -15.44
CA VAL A 420 -19.60 -21.22 -14.87
C VAL A 420 -18.24 -21.87 -14.93
N VAL A 421 -17.20 -21.09 -15.27
CA VAL A 421 -15.81 -21.50 -15.04
C VAL A 421 -15.19 -20.52 -14.06
N VAL A 422 -14.39 -21.06 -13.14
CA VAL A 422 -13.62 -20.29 -12.16
C VAL A 422 -12.16 -20.68 -12.28
N GLN A 423 -11.26 -19.70 -12.43
CA GLN A 423 -9.82 -19.98 -12.26
C GLN A 423 -9.52 -20.29 -10.79
N ALA A 424 -8.65 -21.26 -10.54
CA ALA A 424 -8.47 -21.83 -9.21
C ALA A 424 -7.01 -21.96 -8.77
N GLY A 425 -6.11 -21.22 -9.42
CA GLY A 425 -4.67 -21.29 -9.18
C GLY A 425 -4.09 -22.66 -9.54
N SER A 426 -2.86 -22.91 -9.10
CA SER A 426 -2.16 -24.15 -9.43
C SER A 426 -2.58 -25.33 -8.55
N PRO A 427 -3.07 -26.45 -9.11
CA PRO A 427 -3.32 -27.69 -8.36
C PRO A 427 -2.02 -28.37 -7.90
N PHE A 428 -0.87 -28.01 -8.49
CA PHE A 428 0.44 -28.54 -8.11
C PHE A 428 1.13 -27.67 -7.05
N PHE A 429 1.19 -26.35 -7.25
CA PHE A 429 1.86 -25.44 -6.33
C PHE A 429 0.98 -25.00 -5.14
N ALA A 430 -0.34 -24.91 -5.35
CA ALA A 430 -1.31 -24.48 -4.34
C ALA A 430 -2.50 -25.45 -4.20
N PRO A 431 -2.27 -26.77 -3.97
CA PRO A 431 -3.33 -27.79 -3.99
C PRO A 431 -4.44 -27.51 -2.97
N LYS A 432 -4.10 -26.96 -1.80
CA LYS A 432 -5.09 -26.62 -0.78
C LYS A 432 -6.05 -25.55 -1.28
N ALA A 433 -5.54 -24.48 -1.89
CA ALA A 433 -6.37 -23.42 -2.44
C ALA A 433 -7.28 -23.97 -3.55
N PHE A 434 -6.71 -24.70 -4.50
CA PHE A 434 -7.43 -25.31 -5.61
C PHE A 434 -8.63 -26.17 -5.16
N TRP A 435 -8.43 -27.04 -4.17
CA TRP A 435 -9.51 -27.90 -3.63
C TRP A 435 -10.45 -27.18 -2.67
N CYS A 436 -9.98 -26.15 -1.95
CA CYS A 436 -10.84 -25.29 -1.14
C CYS A 436 -11.84 -24.52 -2.01
N ILE A 437 -11.41 -24.02 -3.16
CA ILE A 437 -12.28 -23.34 -4.15
C ILE A 437 -13.37 -24.31 -4.61
N GLU A 438 -13.00 -25.53 -5.00
CA GLU A 438 -13.95 -26.56 -5.43
C GLU A 438 -15.01 -26.87 -4.35
N SER A 439 -14.55 -27.10 -3.11
CA SER A 439 -15.42 -27.39 -1.97
C SER A 439 -16.39 -26.24 -1.69
N THR A 440 -15.93 -25.00 -1.85
CA THR A 440 -16.73 -23.80 -1.63
C THR A 440 -17.78 -23.62 -2.72
N MET A 441 -17.42 -23.87 -3.99
CA MET A 441 -18.38 -23.90 -5.10
C MET A 441 -19.46 -24.97 -4.90
N ARG A 442 -19.07 -26.18 -4.48
CA ARG A 442 -20.02 -27.26 -4.15
C ARG A 442 -20.96 -26.89 -3.02
N SER A 443 -20.43 -26.25 -1.98
CA SER A 443 -21.23 -25.76 -0.85
C SER A 443 -22.25 -24.68 -1.26
N ALA A 444 -21.96 -23.93 -2.33
CA ALA A 444 -22.90 -22.98 -2.94
C ALA A 444 -23.91 -23.65 -3.91
N GLY A 445 -23.90 -24.98 -4.06
CA GLY A 445 -24.82 -25.73 -4.90
C GLY A 445 -24.44 -25.79 -6.37
N LEU A 446 -23.14 -25.74 -6.68
CA LEU A 446 -22.59 -25.92 -8.02
C LEU A 446 -21.96 -27.31 -8.18
N ASN A 447 -22.23 -27.98 -9.29
CA ASN A 447 -21.64 -29.27 -9.62
C ASN A 447 -20.36 -29.08 -10.44
N THR A 448 -19.22 -29.31 -9.81
CA THR A 448 -17.89 -28.97 -10.35
C THR A 448 -17.21 -30.14 -11.05
N VAL A 449 -16.45 -29.80 -12.11
CA VAL A 449 -15.52 -30.65 -12.84
C VAL A 449 -14.17 -29.90 -12.90
N PRO A 450 -13.16 -30.35 -12.15
CA PRO A 450 -11.82 -29.76 -12.19
C PRO A 450 -11.09 -30.13 -13.48
N TYR A 451 -10.30 -29.20 -14.00
CA TYR A 451 -9.36 -29.46 -15.09
C TYR A 451 -8.14 -28.53 -14.97
N GLN A 452 -7.08 -28.82 -15.71
CA GLN A 452 -5.83 -28.06 -15.66
C GLN A 452 -5.15 -28.02 -17.02
N ILE A 453 -4.24 -27.07 -17.17
CA ILE A 453 -3.37 -26.89 -18.33
C ILE A 453 -1.93 -26.62 -17.88
N ALA A 454 -0.98 -26.89 -18.77
CA ALA A 454 0.41 -26.47 -18.61
C ALA A 454 0.66 -25.15 -19.35
N MET A 455 1.12 -24.14 -18.61
CA MET A 455 1.52 -22.83 -19.12
C MET A 455 3.03 -22.60 -18.93
N PRO A 456 3.76 -22.18 -19.98
CA PRO A 456 5.17 -21.80 -19.84
C PRO A 456 5.45 -20.71 -18.79
N SER A 457 4.59 -19.70 -18.70
CA SER A 457 4.76 -18.54 -17.80
C SER A 457 4.29 -18.79 -16.36
N PHE A 458 3.28 -19.65 -16.17
CA PHE A 458 2.64 -19.91 -14.86
C PHE A 458 2.86 -21.32 -14.29
N GLY A 459 3.38 -22.26 -15.09
CA GLY A 459 3.41 -23.67 -14.74
C GLY A 459 2.04 -24.35 -14.90
N GLU A 460 1.75 -25.34 -14.06
CA GLU A 460 0.43 -26.00 -14.05
C GLU A 460 -0.63 -25.08 -13.47
N TRP A 461 -1.70 -24.83 -14.22
CA TRP A 461 -2.79 -23.93 -13.84
C TRP A 461 -4.15 -24.61 -13.92
N GLY A 462 -5.00 -24.37 -12.92
CA GLY A 462 -6.24 -25.12 -12.71
C GLY A 462 -7.51 -24.28 -12.80
N PHE A 463 -8.59 -24.94 -13.20
CA PHE A 463 -9.92 -24.37 -13.36
C PHE A 463 -10.99 -25.33 -12.84
N HIS A 464 -12.15 -24.79 -12.47
CA HIS A 464 -13.36 -25.55 -12.16
C HIS A 464 -14.50 -25.15 -13.09
N LEU A 465 -14.90 -26.05 -13.98
CA LEU A 465 -16.13 -25.91 -14.75
C LEU A 465 -17.30 -26.41 -13.89
N ALA A 466 -18.41 -25.67 -13.84
CA ALA A 466 -19.57 -26.07 -13.07
C ALA A 466 -20.90 -25.67 -13.71
N ASN A 467 -21.96 -26.32 -13.25
CA ASN A 467 -23.34 -25.95 -13.54
C ASN A 467 -24.18 -25.99 -12.25
N ALA A 468 -25.42 -25.49 -12.31
CA ALA A 468 -26.35 -25.54 -11.19
C ALA A 468 -27.34 -26.73 -11.26
N THR A 469 -27.19 -27.61 -12.25
CA THR A 469 -28.15 -28.70 -12.55
C THR A 469 -27.83 -29.95 -11.72
N PRO A 470 -28.74 -30.43 -10.86
CA PRO A 470 -28.44 -31.46 -9.84
C PRO A 470 -27.97 -32.84 -10.34
N THR A 471 -28.11 -33.16 -11.64
CA THR A 471 -28.06 -34.56 -12.12
C THR A 471 -27.00 -34.86 -13.16
N GLN A 472 -26.27 -33.87 -13.71
CA GLN A 472 -25.20 -34.14 -14.67
C GLN A 472 -24.03 -33.16 -14.49
N PRO A 473 -22.78 -33.66 -14.41
CA PRO A 473 -21.63 -32.80 -14.60
C PRO A 473 -21.71 -32.17 -15.99
N PRO A 474 -21.17 -30.95 -16.17
CA PRO A 474 -21.11 -30.31 -17.49
C PRO A 474 -20.41 -31.23 -18.52
N PRO A 475 -20.84 -31.21 -19.79
CA PRO A 475 -20.23 -32.04 -20.82
C PRO A 475 -18.75 -31.65 -20.97
N THR A 476 -17.87 -32.66 -20.90
CA THR A 476 -16.41 -32.53 -21.07
C THR A 476 -15.99 -32.46 -22.52
#